data_AF-K0VNE8-F1
#
_entry.id   AF-K0VNE8-F1
#
_cell.length_a   1.000
_cell.length_b   1.000
_cell.length_c   1.000
_cell.angle_alpha   90.00
_cell.angle_beta   90.00
_cell.angle_gamma   90.00
#
_symmetry.space_group_name_H-M   'P 1'
#
loop_
_entity.id
_entity.type
_entity.pdbx_description
1 polymer ?
#
loop_
_entity_poly.entity_id
_entity_poly.type
_entity_poly.pdbx_seq_one_letter_code
_entity_poly.pdbx_strand_id
1 'polypeptide(L)'
;MDAITHAEGGGHGAASELPLGTRFLVFPQPPFIPGYEKPEVVWIGPSAGPILAGPSDSRIYVANPVEPKTPYAAPYIPPYRGLLQPPAEPGPDGHFDHIGPGSPAFLSTHSYACARRVLDICESYVGRSIPWFFEPTLERLEIIPRIPGWQNAQSGFGFLELGESEPGNSASCFALNFDAVAHEMGHLILLSELG
;
A
#
# COMPACT_ATOMS: atom_id res chain seq x y z
N MET A 1 -47.03 39.56 24.00
CA MET A 1 -46.13 39.82 22.85
C MET A 1 -44.72 39.61 23.35
N ASP A 2 -44.26 38.38 23.15
CA ASP A 2 -42.99 37.82 23.59
C ASP A 2 -41.82 38.27 22.70
N ALA A 3 -40.63 38.37 23.31
CA ALA A 3 -39.31 38.08 22.72
C ALA A 3 -38.26 38.44 23.80
N ILE A 4 -37.92 37.55 24.73
CA ILE A 4 -36.88 36.52 24.63
C ILE A 4 -35.52 37.10 24.18
N THR A 5 -34.68 37.29 25.19
CA THR A 5 -33.23 37.43 25.19
C THR A 5 -32.53 36.33 24.40
N HIS A 6 -31.64 36.70 23.46
CA HIS A 6 -30.63 35.78 22.94
C HIS A 6 -29.30 36.01 23.64
N ALA A 7 -28.87 34.96 24.34
CA ALA A 7 -27.58 34.85 25.00
C ALA A 7 -26.46 34.65 23.97
N GLU A 8 -25.31 35.26 24.27
CA GLU A 8 -24.03 34.94 23.65
C GLU A 8 -23.60 33.51 24.04
N GLY A 9 -23.44 32.65 23.05
CA GLY A 9 -22.65 31.41 23.10
C GLY A 9 -21.83 31.38 21.81
N GLY A 10 -20.52 31.21 21.82
CA GLY A 10 -19.77 30.21 22.55
C GLY A 10 -19.16 29.27 21.52
N GLY A 11 -17.87 29.43 21.25
CA GLY A 11 -17.00 28.44 20.61
C GLY A 11 -17.34 28.04 19.17
N HIS A 12 -16.76 28.73 18.19
CA HIS A 12 -16.32 28.03 16.97
C HIS A 12 -15.13 27.16 17.38
N GLY A 13 -15.42 25.96 17.88
CA GLY A 13 -14.46 24.88 17.86
C GLY A 13 -14.05 24.71 16.40
N ALA A 14 -12.78 24.96 16.09
CA ALA A 14 -12.20 24.52 14.84
C ALA A 14 -12.50 23.03 14.76
N ALA A 15 -13.40 22.65 13.85
CA ALA A 15 -13.47 21.26 13.41
C ALA A 15 -12.05 20.94 12.96
N SER A 16 -11.34 20.13 13.75
CA SER A 16 -10.05 19.59 13.34
C SER A 16 -10.32 18.97 11.98
N GLU A 17 -9.81 19.58 10.91
CA GLU A 17 -9.84 18.97 9.60
C GLU A 17 -9.30 17.57 9.77
N LEU A 18 -10.13 16.56 9.49
CA LEU A 18 -9.68 15.19 9.55
C LEU A 18 -8.46 15.11 8.63
N PRO A 19 -7.32 14.58 9.11
CA PRO A 19 -6.13 14.48 8.29
C PRO A 19 -6.50 13.79 6.98
N LEU A 20 -6.23 14.44 5.84
CA LEU A 20 -6.55 13.93 4.51
C LEU A 20 -5.87 12.58 4.23
N GLY A 21 -4.81 12.26 4.99
CA GLY A 21 -4.07 11.01 4.93
C GLY A 21 -2.59 11.24 4.64
N THR A 22 -1.94 10.23 4.05
CA THR A 22 -0.52 10.29 3.67
C THR A 22 -0.38 10.32 2.14
N ARG A 23 0.42 11.24 1.60
CA ARG A 23 0.67 11.34 0.15
C ARG A 23 1.75 10.38 -0.32
N PHE A 24 1.51 9.76 -1.46
CA PHE A 24 2.43 8.91 -2.20
C PHE A 24 2.39 9.25 -3.69
N LEU A 25 3.46 8.92 -4.41
CA LEU A 25 3.46 8.89 -5.87
C LEU A 25 3.11 7.48 -6.36
N VAL A 26 2.13 7.37 -7.27
CA VAL A 26 1.64 6.10 -7.84
C VAL A 26 1.51 6.23 -9.35
N PHE A 27 1.98 5.23 -10.09
CA PHE A 27 1.59 5.03 -11.48
C PHE A 27 0.23 4.34 -11.55
N PRO A 28 -0.82 4.98 -12.10
CA PRO A 28 -2.15 4.38 -12.23
C PRO A 28 -2.20 3.29 -13.32
N GLN A 29 -1.24 3.31 -14.25
CA GLN A 29 -1.01 2.31 -15.28
C GLN A 29 0.50 2.09 -15.43
N PRO A 30 0.97 0.96 -15.96
CA PRO A 30 2.40 0.72 -16.15
C PRO A 30 3.10 1.89 -16.88
N PRO A 31 4.31 2.30 -16.43
CA PRO A 31 4.97 3.52 -16.92
C PRO A 31 5.48 3.40 -18.36
N PHE A 32 5.47 2.20 -18.95
CA PHE A 32 5.79 1.99 -20.37
C PHE A 32 4.59 2.25 -21.30
N ILE A 33 3.38 2.46 -20.76
CA ILE A 33 2.19 2.80 -21.55
C ILE A 33 2.23 4.30 -21.88
N PRO A 34 2.12 4.68 -23.17
CA PRO A 34 2.08 6.09 -23.56
C PRO A 34 1.00 6.90 -22.83
N GLY A 35 1.39 8.03 -22.23
CA GLY A 35 0.51 8.89 -21.43
C GLY A 35 0.54 8.62 -19.92
N TYR A 36 1.21 7.55 -19.46
CA TYR A 36 1.32 7.17 -18.04
C TYR A 36 2.77 7.14 -17.54
N GLU A 37 3.68 7.83 -18.23
CA GLU A 37 5.11 7.87 -17.91
C GLU A 37 5.43 8.63 -16.61
N LYS A 38 4.45 9.35 -16.06
CA LYS A 38 4.59 10.13 -14.83
C LYS A 38 3.65 9.61 -13.75
N PRO A 39 4.13 9.42 -12.51
CA PRO A 39 3.26 9.04 -11.42
C PRO A 39 2.41 10.24 -10.97
N GLU A 40 1.28 9.94 -10.35
CA GLU A 40 0.35 10.90 -9.78
C GLU A 40 0.40 10.86 -8.26
N VAL A 41 0.07 11.98 -7.62
CA VAL A 41 -0.04 12.04 -6.16
C VAL A 41 -1.37 11.41 -5.74
N VAL A 42 -1.29 10.38 -4.89
CA VAL A 42 -2.43 9.69 -4.30
C VAL A 42 -2.40 9.84 -2.79
N TRP A 43 -3.59 10.06 -2.20
CA TRP A 43 -3.80 10.08 -0.76
C TRP A 43 -4.21 8.70 -0.25
N ILE A 44 -3.44 8.18 0.70
CA ILE A 44 -3.76 7.00 1.48
C ILE A 44 -4.55 7.43 2.71
N GLY A 45 -5.72 6.85 2.91
CA GLY A 45 -6.69 7.35 3.89
C GLY A 45 -6.21 7.26 5.34
N PRO A 46 -6.81 8.06 6.24
CA PRO A 46 -6.45 8.07 7.66
C PRO A 46 -6.73 6.72 8.37
N SER A 47 -7.50 5.82 7.75
CA SER A 47 -7.73 4.43 8.16
C SER A 47 -6.44 3.62 8.30
N ALA A 48 -5.37 3.98 7.58
CA ALA A 48 -4.06 3.37 7.75
C ALA A 48 -3.40 3.72 9.10
N GLY A 49 -3.84 4.79 9.76
CA GLY A 49 -3.13 5.36 10.90
C GLY A 49 -1.75 5.92 10.48
N PRO A 50 -0.80 6.03 11.42
CA PRO A 50 0.57 6.44 11.10
C PRO A 50 1.25 5.43 10.18
N ILE A 51 1.82 5.93 9.08
CA ILE A 51 2.59 5.11 8.13
C ILE A 51 4.07 5.39 8.39
N LEU A 52 4.78 4.36 8.86
CA LEU A 52 6.18 4.40 9.26
C LEU A 52 7.11 4.06 8.08
N ALA A 53 8.43 4.16 8.30
CA ALA A 53 9.45 3.83 7.31
C ALA A 53 9.35 2.38 6.79
N GLY A 54 9.84 2.16 5.56
CA GLY A 54 9.70 0.89 4.85
C GLY A 54 8.24 0.59 4.54
N PRO A 55 7.53 1.58 3.97
CA PRO A 55 6.17 1.98 4.31
C PRO A 55 5.36 0.87 4.99
N SER A 56 5.07 1.10 6.27
CA SER A 56 4.43 0.11 7.13
C SER A 56 3.37 0.74 8.00
N ASP A 57 2.24 0.05 8.13
CA ASP A 57 1.22 0.31 9.13
C ASP A 57 0.97 -0.94 9.99
N SER A 58 -0.14 -0.94 10.74
CA SER A 58 -0.54 -2.06 11.61
C SER A 58 -1.00 -3.32 10.86
N ARG A 59 -1.18 -3.26 9.54
CA ARG A 59 -1.80 -4.31 8.70
C ARG A 59 -1.00 -4.68 7.46
N ILE A 60 -0.15 -3.79 6.95
CA ILE A 60 0.65 -3.98 5.74
C ILE A 60 2.07 -3.44 5.98
N TYR A 61 3.07 -4.16 5.48
CA TYR A 61 4.46 -3.69 5.43
C TYR A 61 5.17 -4.20 4.18
N VAL A 62 6.26 -3.54 3.80
CA VAL A 62 7.08 -3.95 2.66
C VAL A 62 8.39 -4.58 3.12
N ALA A 63 8.65 -5.80 2.63
CA ALA A 63 9.94 -6.46 2.74
C ALA A 63 10.59 -6.47 1.34
N ASN A 64 11.45 -5.49 1.06
CA ASN A 64 12.18 -5.41 -0.21
C ASN A 64 13.53 -6.15 -0.12
N PRO A 65 13.69 -7.36 -0.69
CA PRO A 65 14.91 -8.14 -0.53
C PRO A 65 16.11 -7.52 -1.24
N VAL A 66 17.30 -7.65 -0.65
CA VAL A 66 18.58 -7.38 -1.32
C VAL A 66 18.94 -8.53 -2.26
N GLU A 67 18.69 -9.76 -1.80
CA GLU A 67 19.07 -10.98 -2.49
C GLU A 67 17.91 -11.51 -3.35
N PRO A 68 18.20 -12.25 -4.44
CA PRO A 68 17.17 -12.95 -5.20
C PRO A 68 16.35 -13.86 -4.27
N LYS A 69 15.06 -13.55 -4.12
CA LYS A 69 14.10 -14.35 -3.38
C LYS A 69 13.44 -15.36 -4.32
N THR A 70 13.24 -16.59 -3.87
CA THR A 70 12.30 -17.52 -4.53
C THR A 70 10.87 -17.22 -4.02
N PRO A 71 9.85 -17.20 -4.90
CA PRO A 71 8.46 -16.99 -4.48
C PRO A 71 8.06 -17.94 -3.35
N TYR A 72 7.19 -17.47 -2.45
CA TYR A 72 6.65 -18.31 -1.39
C TYR A 72 5.91 -19.51 -1.98
N ALA A 73 6.13 -20.66 -1.34
CA ALA A 73 5.46 -21.91 -1.63
C ALA A 73 5.42 -22.74 -0.35
N ALA A 74 4.36 -23.52 -0.15
CA ALA A 74 4.22 -24.35 1.04
C ALA A 74 5.47 -25.25 1.24
N PRO A 75 5.99 -25.37 2.47
CA PRO A 75 5.44 -24.88 3.73
C PRO A 75 5.91 -23.48 4.15
N TYR A 76 6.61 -22.74 3.28
CA TYR A 76 7.20 -21.45 3.62
C TYR A 76 6.19 -20.31 3.51
N ILE A 77 6.05 -19.56 4.60
CA ILE A 77 5.21 -18.36 4.72
C ILE A 77 6.06 -17.18 5.25
N PRO A 78 5.55 -15.94 5.17
CA PRO A 78 6.15 -14.78 5.82
C PRO A 78 6.45 -15.00 7.31
N PRO A 79 7.39 -14.22 7.88
CA PRO A 79 8.12 -13.13 7.25
C PRO A 79 9.32 -13.59 6.41
N TYR A 80 9.73 -12.76 5.46
CA TYR A 80 11.01 -12.93 4.77
C TYR A 80 12.16 -12.79 5.77
N ARG A 81 13.11 -13.73 5.72
CA ARG A 81 14.20 -13.84 6.70
C ARG A 81 15.56 -13.36 6.19
N GLY A 82 15.64 -12.95 4.93
CA GLY A 82 16.88 -12.48 4.31
C GLY A 82 17.13 -10.99 4.55
N LEU A 83 18.20 -10.48 3.93
CA LEU A 83 18.56 -9.07 4.00
C LEU A 83 17.56 -8.21 3.23
N LEU A 84 17.15 -7.11 3.84
CA LEU A 84 16.24 -6.11 3.25
C LEU A 84 17.02 -4.86 2.83
N GLN A 85 16.53 -4.22 1.77
CA GLN A 85 16.96 -2.88 1.40
C GLN A 85 16.71 -1.90 2.55
N PRO A 86 17.45 -0.78 2.61
CA PRO A 86 17.15 0.29 3.56
C PRO A 86 15.67 0.70 3.48
N PRO A 87 15.00 0.93 4.63
CA PRO A 87 13.61 1.33 4.62
C PRO A 87 13.45 2.66 3.90
N ALA A 88 12.40 2.78 3.10
CA ALA A 88 12.01 4.06 2.53
C ALA A 88 11.51 4.97 3.65
N GLU A 89 12.14 6.12 3.84
CA GLU A 89 11.78 7.04 4.93
C GLU A 89 10.69 8.03 4.46
N PRO A 90 9.72 8.41 5.31
CA PRO A 90 8.86 9.55 5.04
C PRO A 90 9.69 10.86 5.05
N GLY A 91 9.19 11.86 4.33
CA GLY A 91 9.74 13.20 4.36
C GLY A 91 9.51 13.88 5.73
N PRO A 92 10.10 15.07 5.96
CA PRO A 92 9.89 15.81 7.20
C PRO A 92 8.42 16.15 7.50
N ASP A 93 7.57 16.16 6.49
CA ASP A 93 6.12 16.37 6.58
C ASP A 93 5.32 15.05 6.73
N GLY A 94 5.99 13.90 6.86
CA GLY A 94 5.37 12.60 7.03
C GLY A 94 4.92 11.93 5.73
N HIS A 95 5.24 12.50 4.56
CA HIS A 95 4.77 12.02 3.27
C HIS A 95 5.87 11.35 2.42
N PHE A 96 5.45 10.47 1.52
CA PHE A 96 6.34 9.67 0.67
C PHE A 96 6.38 10.15 -0.79
N ASP A 97 5.63 11.20 -1.11
CA ASP A 97 5.56 11.80 -2.46
C ASP A 97 6.87 12.46 -2.94
N HIS A 98 7.87 12.57 -2.07
CA HIS A 98 9.23 12.96 -2.43
C HIS A 98 10.05 11.81 -3.06
N ILE A 99 9.61 10.55 -2.92
CA ILE A 99 10.28 9.37 -3.50
C ILE A 99 9.72 9.14 -4.91
N GLY A 100 10.52 9.47 -5.92
CA GLY A 100 10.12 9.33 -7.32
C GLY A 100 10.71 8.09 -8.03
N PRO A 101 10.31 7.83 -9.29
CA PRO A 101 10.67 6.61 -10.05
C PRO A 101 12.17 6.34 -10.23
N GLY A 102 13.02 7.37 -10.11
CA GLY A 102 14.48 7.20 -10.15
C GLY A 102 15.08 6.62 -8.87
N SER A 103 14.30 6.47 -7.80
CA SER A 103 14.75 5.94 -6.52
C SER A 103 14.52 4.43 -6.43
N PRO A 104 15.49 3.64 -5.94
CA PRO A 104 15.28 2.22 -5.63
C PRO A 104 14.14 1.97 -4.62
N ALA A 105 13.88 2.94 -3.74
CA ALA A 105 12.80 2.88 -2.77
C ALA A 105 11.40 3.00 -3.39
N PHE A 106 11.31 3.45 -4.65
CA PHE A 106 10.03 3.74 -5.29
C PHE A 106 9.14 2.50 -5.47
N LEU A 107 9.74 1.33 -5.73
CA LEU A 107 9.00 0.08 -5.79
C LEU A 107 8.26 -0.21 -4.48
N SER A 108 8.93 0.02 -3.35
CA SER A 108 8.34 -0.17 -2.02
C SER A 108 7.21 0.81 -1.75
N THR A 109 7.41 2.10 -2.06
CA THR A 109 6.38 3.12 -1.84
C THR A 109 5.17 2.94 -2.74
N HIS A 110 5.39 2.62 -4.02
CA HIS A 110 4.30 2.41 -4.98
C HIS A 110 3.49 1.18 -4.62
N SER A 111 4.14 0.02 -4.40
CA SER A 111 3.42 -1.22 -4.10
C SER A 111 2.59 -1.12 -2.82
N TYR A 112 3.15 -0.50 -1.78
CA TYR A 112 2.42 -0.25 -0.53
C TYR A 112 1.22 0.67 -0.75
N ALA A 113 1.44 1.82 -1.42
CA ALA A 113 0.38 2.78 -1.66
C ALA A 113 -0.77 2.16 -2.47
N CYS A 114 -0.46 1.38 -3.50
CA CYS A 114 -1.46 0.66 -4.28
C CYS A 114 -2.24 -0.33 -3.42
N ALA A 115 -1.54 -1.19 -2.66
CA ALA A 115 -2.17 -2.21 -1.82
C ALA A 115 -3.09 -1.58 -0.76
N ARG A 116 -2.60 -0.55 -0.07
CA ARG A 116 -3.37 0.16 0.96
C ARG A 116 -4.55 0.94 0.35
N ARG A 117 -4.38 1.54 -0.83
CA ARG A 117 -5.47 2.24 -1.55
C ARG A 117 -6.58 1.28 -1.95
N VAL A 118 -6.24 0.09 -2.45
CA VAL A 118 -7.23 -0.94 -2.81
C VAL A 118 -8.00 -1.39 -1.56
N LEU A 119 -7.29 -1.63 -0.46
CA LEU A 119 -7.93 -1.96 0.81
C LEU A 119 -8.88 -0.86 1.30
N ASP A 120 -8.45 0.41 1.28
CA ASP A 120 -9.31 1.55 1.65
C ASP A 120 -10.57 1.63 0.77
N ILE A 121 -10.43 1.41 -0.55
CA ILE A 121 -11.57 1.41 -1.48
C ILE A 121 -12.55 0.29 -1.12
N CYS A 122 -12.07 -0.93 -0.92
CA CYS A 122 -12.93 -2.07 -0.60
C CYS A 122 -13.60 -1.92 0.76
N GLU A 123 -12.87 -1.50 1.80
CA GLU A 123 -13.45 -1.23 3.12
C GLU A 123 -14.48 -0.10 3.08
N SER A 124 -14.28 0.92 2.23
CA SER A 124 -15.27 1.97 2.00
C SER A 124 -16.54 1.44 1.33
N TYR A 125 -16.43 0.50 0.39
CA TYR A 125 -17.61 -0.11 -0.25
C TYR A 125 -18.36 -1.05 0.69
N VAL A 126 -17.64 -1.83 1.50
CA VAL A 126 -18.25 -2.77 2.45
C VAL A 126 -18.76 -2.06 3.73
N GLY A 127 -18.21 -0.90 4.06
CA GLY A 127 -18.62 -0.08 5.20
C GLY A 127 -18.05 -0.54 6.55
N ARG A 128 -17.03 -1.39 6.55
CA ARG A 128 -16.32 -1.87 7.74
C ARG A 128 -14.89 -2.29 7.39
N SER A 129 -14.05 -2.45 8.40
CA SER A 129 -12.75 -3.10 8.23
C SER A 129 -12.89 -4.57 7.85
N ILE A 130 -12.03 -5.03 6.94
CA ILE A 130 -11.95 -6.41 6.47
C ILE A 130 -10.78 -7.09 7.19
N PRO A 131 -10.99 -7.99 8.17
CA PRO A 131 -9.89 -8.69 8.85
C PRO A 131 -9.17 -9.62 7.87
N TRP A 132 -7.89 -9.89 8.07
CA TRP A 132 -7.18 -10.80 7.18
C TRP A 132 -7.59 -12.26 7.41
N PHE A 133 -7.83 -13.04 6.35
CA PHE A 133 -8.17 -14.47 6.45
C PHE A 133 -7.06 -15.32 7.11
N PHE A 134 -5.84 -14.81 7.18
CA PHE A 134 -4.68 -15.47 7.77
C PHE A 134 -4.48 -15.13 9.26
N GLU A 135 -5.30 -14.24 9.84
CA GLU A 135 -5.33 -14.03 11.28
C GLU A 135 -5.89 -15.26 12.02
N PRO A 136 -5.38 -15.59 13.22
CA PRO A 136 -4.35 -14.87 13.98
C PRO A 136 -2.92 -15.37 13.69
N THR A 137 -2.73 -16.27 12.72
CA THR A 137 -1.41 -16.88 12.44
C THR A 137 -0.40 -15.83 11.99
N LEU A 138 -0.86 -14.89 11.15
CA LEU A 138 -0.12 -13.69 10.77
C LEU A 138 -1.04 -12.48 10.98
N GLU A 139 -0.46 -11.35 11.39
CA GLU A 139 -1.24 -10.13 11.70
C GLU A 139 -1.17 -9.11 10.56
N ARG A 140 -0.18 -9.23 9.68
CA ARG A 140 0.11 -8.25 8.63
C ARG A 140 0.43 -8.90 7.30
N LEU A 141 -0.02 -8.27 6.23
CA LEU A 141 0.38 -8.58 4.87
C LEU A 141 1.82 -8.10 4.62
N GLU A 142 2.70 -9.03 4.23
CA GLU A 142 4.05 -8.74 3.74
C GLU A 142 4.02 -8.54 2.22
N ILE A 143 4.51 -7.40 1.75
CA ILE A 143 4.69 -7.14 0.31
C ILE A 143 6.15 -7.37 -0.06
N ILE A 144 6.39 -8.27 -1.00
CA ILE A 144 7.66 -8.39 -1.73
C ILE A 144 7.52 -7.64 -3.05
N PRO A 145 8.09 -6.42 -3.18
CA PRO A 145 7.82 -5.54 -4.30
C PRO A 145 8.51 -5.99 -5.59
N ARG A 146 9.51 -6.86 -5.51
CA ARG A 146 10.16 -7.40 -6.71
C ARG A 146 10.83 -8.75 -6.47
N ILE A 147 10.56 -9.69 -7.36
CA ILE A 147 11.32 -10.92 -7.56
C ILE A 147 11.93 -10.87 -8.97
N PRO A 148 13.24 -10.59 -9.11
CA PRO A 148 13.88 -10.43 -10.42
C PRO A 148 13.79 -11.70 -11.28
N GLY A 149 13.49 -11.53 -12.57
CA GLY A 149 13.40 -12.63 -13.54
C GLY A 149 12.18 -13.55 -13.39
N TRP A 150 11.28 -13.26 -12.45
CA TRP A 150 10.05 -14.02 -12.26
C TRP A 150 8.88 -13.35 -12.99
N GLN A 151 8.34 -14.02 -14.01
CA GLN A 151 7.28 -13.49 -14.86
C GLN A 151 5.88 -13.82 -14.30
N ASN A 152 5.66 -13.48 -13.03
CA ASN A 152 4.35 -13.65 -12.41
C ASN A 152 4.18 -12.68 -11.22
N ALA A 153 2.95 -12.61 -10.72
CA ALA A 153 2.64 -12.07 -9.40
C ALA A 153 1.83 -13.14 -8.64
N GLN A 154 1.83 -13.06 -7.31
CA GLN A 154 0.94 -13.89 -6.52
C GLN A 154 0.60 -13.25 -5.17
N SER A 155 -0.47 -13.75 -4.58
CA SER A 155 -0.87 -13.44 -3.22
C SER A 155 -1.33 -14.72 -2.52
N GLY A 156 -1.19 -14.76 -1.21
CA GLY A 156 -1.49 -15.95 -0.43
C GLY A 156 -1.50 -15.68 1.06
N PHE A 157 -1.22 -16.73 1.85
CA PHE A 157 -1.29 -16.67 3.31
C PHE A 157 -0.23 -15.71 3.89
N GLY A 158 -0.62 -14.43 4.04
CA GLY A 158 0.18 -13.35 4.61
C GLY A 158 1.12 -12.63 3.65
N PHE A 159 1.10 -12.92 2.35
CA PHE A 159 2.02 -12.30 1.38
C PHE A 159 1.33 -11.80 0.12
N LEU A 160 1.98 -10.79 -0.49
CA LEU A 160 1.81 -10.35 -1.86
C LEU A 160 3.20 -10.24 -2.49
N GLU A 161 3.45 -10.96 -3.59
CA GLU A 161 4.74 -11.02 -4.25
C GLU A 161 4.62 -10.61 -5.71
N LEU A 162 5.52 -9.74 -6.15
CA LEU A 162 5.47 -9.11 -7.46
C LEU A 162 6.74 -9.43 -8.24
N GLY A 163 6.58 -9.94 -9.46
CA GLY A 163 7.66 -10.14 -10.42
C GLY A 163 7.74 -9.01 -11.45
N GLU A 164 8.04 -9.39 -12.70
CA GLU A 164 8.18 -8.47 -13.83
C GLU A 164 7.76 -9.15 -15.13
N SER A 165 7.07 -8.44 -16.03
CA SER A 165 6.63 -9.04 -17.31
C SER A 165 7.78 -9.21 -18.30
N GLU A 166 8.81 -8.38 -18.20
CA GLU A 166 10.01 -8.45 -19.05
C GLU A 166 11.27 -8.49 -18.17
N PRO A 167 11.93 -9.66 -18.05
CA PRO A 167 13.13 -9.80 -17.25
C PRO A 167 14.22 -8.77 -17.58
N GLY A 168 14.70 -8.06 -16.56
CA GLY A 168 15.73 -7.02 -16.72
C GLY A 168 15.21 -5.64 -17.11
N ASN A 169 13.92 -5.49 -17.43
CA ASN A 169 13.27 -4.21 -17.63
C ASN A 169 12.55 -3.77 -16.34
N SER A 170 13.17 -2.87 -15.56
CA SER A 170 12.58 -2.39 -14.29
C SER A 170 11.21 -1.72 -14.44
N ALA A 171 10.93 -1.11 -15.60
CA ALA A 171 9.62 -0.48 -15.88
C ALA A 171 8.50 -1.52 -16.05
N SER A 172 8.85 -2.78 -16.29
CA SER A 172 7.92 -3.90 -16.45
C SER A 172 7.57 -4.60 -15.12
N CYS A 173 8.12 -4.12 -14.01
CA CYS A 173 7.84 -4.66 -12.69
C CYS A 173 6.36 -4.49 -12.33
N PHE A 174 5.72 -5.55 -11.86
CA PHE A 174 4.30 -5.50 -11.49
C PHE A 174 4.04 -4.57 -10.29
N ALA A 175 5.05 -4.28 -9.47
CA ALA A 175 4.99 -3.24 -8.44
C ALA A 175 4.92 -1.81 -8.96
N LEU A 176 5.02 -1.58 -10.28
CA LEU A 176 4.75 -0.27 -10.89
C LEU A 176 3.41 -0.26 -11.64
N ASN A 177 2.60 -1.32 -11.48
CA ASN A 177 1.31 -1.48 -12.13
C ASN A 177 0.20 -1.56 -11.07
N PHE A 178 -0.57 -0.50 -10.92
CA PHE A 178 -1.70 -0.46 -9.98
C PHE A 178 -2.67 -1.64 -10.20
N ASP A 179 -3.00 -1.96 -11.44
CA ASP A 179 -3.97 -3.02 -11.76
C ASP A 179 -3.45 -4.41 -11.36
N ALA A 180 -2.15 -4.66 -11.51
CA ALA A 180 -1.54 -5.92 -11.07
C ALA A 180 -1.57 -6.05 -9.53
N VAL A 181 -1.22 -4.99 -8.81
CA VAL A 181 -1.31 -4.97 -7.34
C VAL A 181 -2.76 -5.11 -6.89
N ALA A 182 -3.70 -4.44 -7.55
CA ALA A 182 -5.13 -4.52 -7.25
C ALA A 182 -5.71 -5.91 -7.51
N HIS A 183 -5.26 -6.59 -8.57
CA HIS A 183 -5.64 -7.97 -8.86
C HIS A 183 -5.27 -8.91 -7.71
N GLU A 184 -4.01 -8.86 -7.27
CA GLU A 184 -3.50 -9.70 -6.17
C GLU A 184 -4.16 -9.35 -4.83
N MET A 185 -4.33 -8.07 -4.54
CA MET A 185 -5.11 -7.64 -3.38
C MET A 185 -6.55 -8.13 -3.42
N GLY A 186 -7.16 -8.18 -4.62
CA GLY A 186 -8.50 -8.72 -4.83
C GLY A 186 -8.64 -10.17 -4.36
N HIS A 187 -7.64 -11.03 -4.62
CA HIS A 187 -7.63 -12.39 -4.09
C HIS A 187 -7.63 -12.43 -2.56
N LEU A 188 -6.79 -11.62 -1.90
CA LEU A 188 -6.72 -11.54 -0.44
C LEU A 188 -8.03 -11.05 0.18
N ILE A 189 -8.67 -10.07 -0.45
CA ILE A 189 -9.95 -9.50 -0.01
C ILE A 189 -11.07 -10.53 -0.18
N LEU A 190 -11.13 -11.22 -1.31
CA LEU A 190 -12.13 -12.28 -1.56
C LEU A 190 -12.00 -13.42 -0.54
N LEU A 191 -10.78 -13.89 -0.25
CA LEU A 191 -10.55 -14.93 0.77
C LEU A 191 -10.99 -14.47 2.16
N SER A 192 -10.79 -13.20 2.49
CA SER A 192 -11.17 -12.62 3.78
C SER A 192 -12.68 -12.46 3.96
N GLU A 193 -13.43 -12.25 2.86
CA GLU A 193 -14.89 -12.08 2.92
C GLU A 193 -15.67 -13.39 2.72
N LEU A 194 -15.10 -14.37 2.01
CA LEU A 194 -15.82 -15.60 1.64
C LEU A 194 -15.49 -16.81 2.50
N GLY A 195 -14.27 -16.90 3.05
CA GLY A 195 -13.82 -18.05 3.84
C GLY A 195 -13.80 -19.35 3.06
#